data_AF-A0AAU8T3B8-F1
#
_entry.id   AF-A0AAU8T3B8-F1
#
_cell.length_a   1.000
_cell.length_b   1.000
_cell.length_c   1.000
_cell.angle_alpha   90.00
_cell.angle_beta   90.00
_cell.angle_gamma   90.00
#
_symmetry.space_group_name_H-M   'P 1'
#
loop_
_entity.id
_entity.type
_entity.pdbx_description
1 polymer ?
#
loop_
_entity_poly.entity_id
_entity_poly.type
_entity_poly.pdbx_seq_one_letter_code
_entity_poly.pdbx_strand_id
1 'polypeptide(L)'
;MDDLTYTLRQLCQRNRDGSHATQADRLRALTLVSRQLREAGFRQMRAGSLKGKHVDTLVERWQAEGLSTGTLKNRMAHLRWWAEKVGKAGIIPADNARLGIPERQHVTNADKSKTLGDAL
;
A
#
# COMPACT_ATOMS: atom_id res chain seq x y z
N MET A 1 10.12 8.13 -15.54
CA MET A 1 9.88 7.57 -14.18
C MET A 1 10.49 8.55 -13.20
N ASP A 2 9.75 8.99 -12.18
CA ASP A 2 10.26 9.93 -11.16
C ASP A 2 11.17 9.24 -10.14
N ASP A 3 11.97 10.04 -9.42
CA ASP A 3 12.94 9.58 -8.41
C ASP A 3 12.34 8.69 -7.32
N LEU A 4 11.12 8.98 -6.86
CA LEU A 4 10.47 8.19 -5.82
C LEU A 4 10.11 6.81 -6.37
N THR A 5 9.49 6.75 -7.55
CA THR A 5 9.16 5.48 -8.20
C THR A 5 10.41 4.63 -8.42
N TYR A 6 11.49 5.24 -8.90
CA TYR A 6 12.76 4.54 -9.13
C TYR A 6 13.36 3.98 -7.82
N THR A 7 13.46 4.81 -6.78
CA THR A 7 14.05 4.41 -5.50
C THR A 7 13.20 3.38 -4.75
N LEU A 8 11.87 3.43 -4.87
CA LEU A 8 10.97 2.38 -4.35
C LEU A 8 11.14 1.05 -5.09
N ARG A 9 11.30 1.09 -6.43
CA ARG A 9 11.59 -0.13 -7.20
C ARG A 9 12.90 -0.76 -6.77
N GLN A 10 13.96 0.03 -6.60
CA GLN A 10 15.23 -0.47 -6.07
C GLN A 10 15.08 -1.05 -4.67
N LEU A 11 14.28 -0.41 -3.80
CA LEU A 11 14.00 -0.90 -2.44
C LEU A 11 13.36 -2.30 -2.49
N CYS A 12 12.35 -2.50 -3.35
CA CYS A 12 11.72 -3.79 -3.57
C CYS A 12 12.68 -4.85 -4.12
N GLN A 13 13.55 -4.48 -5.07
CA GLN A 13 14.52 -5.40 -5.66
C GLN A 13 15.55 -5.89 -4.64
N ARG A 14 15.98 -5.02 -3.72
CA ARG A 14 16.95 -5.36 -2.65
C ARG A 14 16.31 -6.12 -1.49
N ASN A 15 14.99 -6.03 -1.31
CA ASN A 15 14.26 -6.63 -0.18
C ASN A 15 13.14 -7.56 -0.70
N ARG A 16 13.52 -8.80 -1.01
CA ARG A 16 12.63 -9.81 -1.63
C ARG A 16 11.78 -10.57 -0.60
N ASP A 17 11.18 -9.84 0.33
CA ASP A 17 10.39 -10.44 1.41
C ASP A 17 9.06 -10.99 0.88
N GLY A 18 8.72 -12.24 1.21
CA GLY A 18 7.47 -12.89 0.81
C GLY A 18 7.51 -13.55 -0.58
N SER A 19 6.37 -14.13 -1.00
CA SER A 19 6.25 -14.83 -2.28
C SER A 19 6.42 -13.89 -3.50
N HIS A 20 6.68 -14.45 -4.68
CA HIS A 20 6.75 -13.67 -5.93
C HIS A 20 5.49 -12.82 -6.16
N ALA A 21 4.30 -13.37 -5.87
CA ALA A 21 3.04 -12.64 -5.93
C ALA A 21 3.04 -11.45 -4.95
N THR A 22 3.42 -11.67 -3.68
CA THR A 22 3.50 -10.62 -2.66
C THR A 22 4.48 -9.50 -3.06
N GLN A 23 5.64 -9.87 -3.61
CA GLN A 23 6.64 -8.92 -4.11
C GLN A 23 6.08 -8.08 -5.27
N ALA A 24 5.39 -8.73 -6.22
CA ALA A 24 4.77 -8.05 -7.35
C ALA A 24 3.66 -7.08 -6.89
N ASP A 25 2.81 -7.52 -5.97
CA ASP A 25 1.72 -6.71 -5.40
C ASP A 25 2.26 -5.46 -4.70
N ARG A 26 3.30 -5.64 -3.88
CA ARG A 26 3.99 -4.54 -3.21
C ARG A 26 4.57 -3.54 -4.20
N LEU A 27 5.24 -4.00 -5.25
CA LEU A 27 5.81 -3.11 -6.27
C LEU A 27 4.72 -2.31 -6.98
N ARG A 28 3.60 -2.94 -7.35
CA ARG A 28 2.45 -2.26 -7.97
C ARG A 28 1.86 -1.21 -7.02
N ALA A 29 1.65 -1.56 -5.75
CA ALA A 29 1.13 -0.64 -4.75
C ALA A 29 2.05 0.56 -4.50
N LEU A 30 3.36 0.34 -4.35
CA LEU A 30 4.33 1.42 -4.12
C LEU A 30 4.52 2.33 -5.34
N THR A 31 4.40 1.79 -6.56
CA THR A 31 4.39 2.58 -7.79
C THR A 31 3.16 3.49 -7.85
N LEU A 32 1.98 2.98 -7.49
CA LEU A 32 0.76 3.77 -7.37
C LEU A 32 0.92 4.87 -6.31
N VAL A 33 1.38 4.53 -5.11
CA VAL A 33 1.63 5.49 -4.02
C VAL A 33 2.53 6.63 -4.48
N SER A 34 3.61 6.32 -5.20
CA SER A 34 4.53 7.32 -5.72
C SER A 34 3.83 8.33 -6.64
N ARG A 35 3.02 7.83 -7.58
CA ARG A 35 2.21 8.66 -8.46
C ARG A 35 1.23 9.53 -7.68
N GLN A 36 0.54 8.95 -6.69
CA GLN A 36 -0.47 9.67 -5.90
C GLN A 36 0.13 10.76 -5.02
N LEU A 37 1.31 10.54 -4.45
CA LEU A 37 2.06 11.57 -3.71
C LEU A 37 2.47 12.72 -4.61
N ARG A 38 2.91 12.41 -5.84
CA ARG A 38 3.24 13.45 -6.82
C ARG A 38 2.01 14.26 -7.26
N GLU A 39 0.87 13.60 -7.45
CA GLU A 39 -0.41 14.26 -7.75
C GLU A 39 -0.86 15.18 -6.60
N ALA A 40 -0.59 14.80 -5.35
CA ALA A 40 -0.80 15.64 -4.17
C ALA A 40 0.24 16.78 -4.00
N GLY A 41 1.17 16.94 -4.94
CA GLY A 41 2.16 18.02 -4.93
C GLY A 41 3.46 17.72 -4.18
N PHE A 42 3.63 16.51 -3.63
CA PHE A 42 4.91 16.14 -3.03
C PHE A 42 5.95 15.82 -4.12
N ARG A 43 6.90 16.73 -4.30
CA ARG A 43 7.97 16.62 -5.31
C ARG A 43 9.32 16.30 -4.66
N GLN A 44 10.29 15.92 -5.50
CA GLN A 44 11.66 15.59 -5.09
C GLN A 44 11.74 14.52 -3.99
N MET A 45 10.76 13.61 -3.97
CA MET A 45 10.72 12.52 -3.01
C MET A 45 11.67 11.39 -3.45
N ARG A 46 12.23 10.72 -2.45
CA ARG A 46 12.95 9.45 -2.57
C ARG A 46 12.40 8.47 -1.53
N ALA A 47 12.77 7.20 -1.59
CA ALA A 47 12.33 6.20 -0.61
C ALA A 47 12.54 6.66 0.85
N GLY A 48 13.65 7.32 1.17
CA GLY A 48 13.91 7.86 2.52
C GLY A 48 13.08 9.09 2.91
N SER A 49 12.30 9.68 2.00
CA SER A 49 11.54 10.92 2.26
C SER A 49 10.22 10.70 3.00
N LEU A 50 9.80 9.45 3.23
CA LEU A 50 8.51 9.15 3.88
C LEU A 50 8.38 9.83 5.26
N LYS A 51 7.21 10.41 5.53
CA LYS A 51 6.81 11.14 6.75
C LYS A 51 5.32 10.91 6.98
N GLY A 52 4.83 11.12 8.21
CA GLY A 52 3.42 10.96 8.60
C GLY A 52 2.46 11.68 7.65
N LYS A 53 2.69 12.97 7.36
CA LYS A 53 1.86 13.75 6.44
C LYS A 53 1.61 13.12 5.06
N HIS A 54 2.59 12.36 4.54
CA HIS A 54 2.44 11.67 3.25
C HIS A 54 1.46 10.50 3.36
N VAL A 55 1.49 9.80 4.50
CA VAL A 55 0.56 8.72 4.83
C VAL A 55 -0.84 9.28 5.04
N ASP A 56 -0.96 10.37 5.81
CA ASP A 56 -2.24 11.03 6.07
C ASP A 56 -2.92 11.45 4.75
N THR A 57 -2.18 12.13 3.87
CA THR A 57 -2.69 12.54 2.55
C THR A 57 -3.13 11.35 1.69
N LEU A 58 -2.40 10.23 1.74
CA LEU A 58 -2.77 9.02 0.99
C LEU A 58 -4.04 8.38 1.57
N VAL A 59 -4.15 8.30 2.89
CA VAL A 59 -5.33 7.73 3.56
C VAL A 59 -6.57 8.56 3.28
N GLU A 60 -6.49 9.89 3.44
CA GLU A 60 -7.58 10.81 3.11
C GLU A 60 -8.06 10.64 1.67
N ARG A 61 -7.12 10.59 0.71
CA ARG A 61 -7.43 10.34 -0.69
C ARG A 61 -8.14 9.01 -0.89
N TRP A 62 -7.62 7.92 -0.32
CA TRP A 62 -8.20 6.59 -0.51
C TRP A 62 -9.59 6.44 0.12
N GLN A 63 -9.83 7.12 1.24
CA GLN A 63 -11.15 7.22 1.85
C GLN A 63 -12.11 8.02 0.96
N ALA A 64 -11.67 9.15 0.41
CA ALA A 64 -12.46 9.94 -0.54
C ALA A 64 -12.75 9.18 -1.85
N GLU A 65 -11.85 8.30 -2.29
CA GLU A 65 -12.04 7.38 -3.42
C GLU A 65 -12.99 6.21 -3.09
N GLY A 66 -13.45 6.07 -1.84
CA GLY A 66 -14.39 5.02 -1.43
C GLY A 66 -13.81 3.60 -1.47
N LEU A 67 -12.49 3.45 -1.29
CA LEU A 67 -11.85 2.14 -1.34
C LEU A 67 -12.31 1.22 -0.21
N SER A 68 -12.43 -0.08 -0.51
CA SER A 68 -12.80 -1.07 0.50
C SER A 68 -11.80 -1.09 1.66
N THR A 69 -12.29 -1.39 2.87
CA THR A 69 -11.46 -1.58 4.05
C THR A 69 -10.31 -2.57 3.81
N GLY A 70 -10.57 -3.65 3.07
CA GLY A 70 -9.53 -4.62 2.71
C GLY A 70 -8.42 -4.02 1.85
N THR A 71 -8.78 -3.19 0.88
CA THR A 71 -7.81 -2.48 0.03
C THR A 71 -6.99 -1.48 0.84
N LEU A 72 -7.63 -0.71 1.73
CA LEU A 72 -6.96 0.23 2.63
C LEU A 72 -5.95 -0.50 3.52
N LYS A 73 -6.35 -1.58 4.19
CA LYS A 73 -5.47 -2.39 5.04
C LYS A 73 -4.27 -2.95 4.27
N ASN A 74 -4.47 -3.44 3.04
CA ASN A 74 -3.38 -3.93 2.20
C ASN A 74 -2.39 -2.82 1.82
N ARG A 75 -2.89 -1.64 1.40
CA ARG A 75 -2.02 -0.51 1.07
C ARG A 75 -1.25 -0.02 2.31
N MET A 76 -1.89 0.02 3.48
CA MET A 76 -1.23 0.35 4.74
C MET A 76 -0.12 -0.64 5.11
N ALA A 77 -0.31 -1.94 4.87
CA ALA A 77 0.75 -2.93 5.08
C ALA A 77 1.97 -2.64 4.20
N HIS A 78 1.78 -2.26 2.93
CA HIS A 78 2.87 -1.87 2.04
C HIS A 78 3.56 -0.57 2.48
N LEU A 79 2.81 0.42 2.99
CA LEU A 79 3.39 1.65 3.54
C LEU A 79 4.21 1.38 4.80
N ARG A 80 3.74 0.52 5.71
CA ARG A 80 4.48 0.11 6.91
C ARG A 80 5.76 -0.63 6.56
N TRP A 81 5.69 -1.56 5.60
CA TRP A 81 6.87 -2.22 5.08
C TRP A 81 7.87 -1.22 4.49
N TRP A 82 7.40 -0.25 3.71
CA TRP A 82 8.28 0.80 3.17
C TRP A 82 8.93 1.59 4.32
N ALA A 83 8.16 2.03 5.31
CA ALA A 83 8.66 2.75 6.47
C ALA A 83 9.73 1.94 7.24
N GLU A 84 9.50 0.64 7.46
CA GLU A 84 10.46 -0.28 8.07
C GLU A 84 11.79 -0.31 7.30
N LYS A 85 11.74 -0.54 5.98
CA LYS A 85 12.95 -0.67 5.15
C LYS A 85 13.77 0.60 5.01
N VAL A 86 13.22 1.76 5.37
CA VAL A 86 13.95 3.03 5.41
C VAL A 86 14.27 3.50 6.83
N GLY A 87 14.13 2.62 7.83
CA GLY A 87 14.49 2.91 9.22
C GLY A 87 13.50 3.82 9.94
N LYS A 88 12.24 3.85 9.50
CA LYS A 88 11.19 4.74 10.02
C LYS A 88 9.92 4.01 10.46
N ALA A 89 10.04 2.77 10.94
CA ALA A 89 8.90 1.93 11.32
C ALA A 89 7.87 2.63 12.24
N GLY A 90 8.32 3.54 13.12
CA GLY A 90 7.47 4.27 14.06
C GLY A 90 6.64 5.42 13.50
N ILE A 91 6.80 5.81 12.23
CA ILE A 91 6.05 6.96 11.66
C ILE A 91 4.61 6.61 11.28
N ILE A 92 4.30 5.32 11.18
CA ILE A 92 2.96 4.82 10.86
C ILE A 92 2.46 3.99 12.03
N PRO A 93 1.33 4.35 12.67
CA PRO A 93 0.74 3.53 13.71
C PRO A 93 0.49 2.09 13.24
N ALA A 94 0.79 1.10 14.09
CA ALA A 94 0.49 -0.30 13.79
C ALA A 94 -1.03 -0.55 13.69
N ASP A 95 -1.79 0.16 14.51
CA ASP A 95 -3.25 0.11 14.56
C ASP A 95 -3.87 0.99 13.46
N ASN A 96 -4.73 0.39 12.64
CA ASN A 96 -5.45 1.06 11.55
C ASN A 96 -6.57 1.98 12.06
N ALA A 97 -7.12 1.73 13.26
CA ALA A 97 -8.17 2.57 13.83
C ALA A 97 -7.66 4.00 14.08
N ARG A 98 -6.38 4.14 14.45
CA ARG A 98 -5.71 5.46 14.60
C ARG A 98 -5.57 6.24 13.30
N LEU A 99 -5.80 5.59 12.15
CA LEU A 99 -5.81 6.19 10.82
C LEU A 99 -7.23 6.34 10.26
N GLY A 100 -8.26 6.16 11.09
CA GLY A 100 -9.66 6.22 10.67
C GLY A 100 -10.07 5.09 9.72
N ILE A 101 -9.30 4.00 9.66
CA ILE A 101 -9.63 2.83 8.83
C ILE A 101 -10.37 1.82 9.73
N PRO A 102 -11.67 1.56 9.48
CA PRO A 102 -12.47 0.70 10.36
C PRO A 102 -12.01 -0.76 10.29
N GLU A 103 -12.46 -1.55 11.27
CA GLU A 103 -12.30 -2.99 11.19
C GLU A 103 -13.06 -3.59 10.01
N ARG A 104 -12.58 -4.74 9.52
CA ARG A 104 -13.20 -5.38 8.35
C ARG A 104 -14.53 -5.96 8.83
N GLN A 105 -15.65 -5.33 8.47
CA GLN A 105 -16.95 -5.99 8.55
C GLN A 105 -17.01 -7.05 7.45
N HIS A 106 -16.91 -8.32 7.83
CA HIS A 106 -17.20 -9.43 6.94
C HIS A 106 -18.72 -9.44 6.71
N VAL A 107 -19.19 -8.69 5.72
CA VAL A 107 -20.50 -9.00 5.13
C VAL A 107 -20.30 -10.35 4.42
N THR A 108 -20.69 -11.40 5.12
CA THR A 108 -20.72 -12.77 4.62
C THR A 108 -21.63 -12.85 3.39
N ASN A 109 -21.21 -13.68 2.44
CA ASN A 109 -21.99 -14.21 1.30
C ASN A 109 -21.98 -13.41 -0.03
N ALA A 110 -20.84 -13.45 -0.71
CA ALA A 110 -20.82 -13.70 -2.15
C ALA A 110 -19.47 -14.35 -2.48
N ASP A 111 -19.39 -15.66 -2.25
CA ASP A 111 -18.32 -16.48 -2.79
C ASP A 111 -18.31 -16.33 -4.31
N LYS A 112 -17.23 -15.79 -4.87
CA LYS A 112 -17.01 -15.64 -6.33
C LYS A 112 -16.10 -16.76 -6.86
N SER A 113 -16.03 -17.89 -6.17
CA SER A 113 -15.33 -19.07 -6.67
C SER A 113 -16.08 -19.62 -7.88
N LYS A 114 -15.53 -19.40 -9.07
CA LYS A 114 -15.96 -20.11 -10.28
C LYS A 114 -15.57 -21.58 -10.12
N THR A 115 -16.55 -22.45 -9.92
CA THR A 115 -16.39 -23.89 -10.13
C THR A 115 -16.07 -24.11 -11.61
N LEU A 116 -14.84 -24.52 -11.92
CA LEU A 116 -14.50 -25.11 -13.21
C LEU A 116 -15.16 -26.50 -13.20
N GLY A 117 -16.22 -26.66 -14.00
CA GLY A 117 -16.85 -27.95 -14.21
C GLY A 117 -15.88 -28.87 -14.93
N ASP A 118 -15.61 -30.02 -14.32
CA ASP A 118 -14.96 -31.14 -14.98
C ASP A 118 -15.83 -31.57 -16.18
N ALA A 119 -15.26 -31.49 -17.38
CA ALA A 119 -15.83 -32.13 -18.56
C ALA A 119 -15.16 -33.51 -18.72
N LEU A 120 -16.00 -34.55 -18.67
CA LEU A 120 -15.71 -35.93 -19.07
C LEU A 120 -15.30 -36.02 -20.55
#